data_AF-A0A5J4PR35-F1
#
_entry.id   AF-A0A5J4PR35-F1
#
_cell.length_a   1.000
_cell.length_b   1.000
_cell.length_c   1.000
_cell.angle_alpha   90.00
_cell.angle_beta   90.00
_cell.angle_gamma   90.00
#
_symmetry.space_group_name_H-M   'P 1'
#
loop_
_entity.id
_entity.type
_entity.pdbx_description
1 polymer ?
#
loop_
_entity_poly.entity_id
_entity_poly.type
_entity_poly.pdbx_seq_one_letter_code
_entity_poly.pdbx_strand_id
1 'polypeptide(L)' 'MFYILSGLNVLHQLGIIHQCLSPENILLDKDGNSKLSHFGSSQNITDKDQLGTIETQIYTSPEAITLD' A
#
# COMPACT_ATOMS: atom_id res chain seq x y z
N MET A 1 6.25 13.81 -2.72
CA MET A 1 4.91 13.44 -2.21
C MET A 1 3.85 13.28 -3.32
N PHE A 2 3.77 14.19 -4.31
CA PHE A 2 2.75 14.15 -5.37
C PHE A 2 2.56 12.77 -6.04
N TYR A 3 3.63 12.15 -6.56
CA TYR A 3 3.54 10.86 -7.26
C TYR A 3 3.02 9.71 -6.38
N ILE A 4 3.40 9.70 -5.09
CA ILE A 4 2.97 8.69 -4.12
C ILE A 4 1.46 8.81 -3.89
N LEU A 5 0.98 10.03 -3.60
CA LEU A 5 -0.45 10.30 -3.38
C LEU A 5 -1.29 10.04 -4.64
N SER A 6 -0.77 10.40 -5.81
CA SER A 6 -1.44 10.12 -7.08
C SER A 6 -1.56 8.62 -7.33
N GLY A 7 -0.51 7.84 -7.04
CA GLY A 7 -0.53 6.39 -7.16
C GLY A 7 -1.54 5.75 -6.21
N LEU A 8 -1.53 6.15 -4.93
CA LEU A 8 -2.49 5.68 -3.93
C LEU A 8 -3.93 6.01 -4.34
N ASN A 9 -4.19 7.21 -4.86
CA ASN A 9 -5.51 7.60 -5.33
C ASN A 9 -6.01 6.67 -6.45
N VAL A 10 -5.15 6.31 -7.41
CA VAL A 10 -5.50 5.34 -8.48
C VAL A 10 -5.83 3.97 -7.89
N LEU A 11 -5.02 3.47 -6.96
CA LEU A 11 -5.28 2.17 -6.32
C LEU A 11 -6.62 2.16 -5.58
N HIS A 12 -6.91 3.21 -4.81
CA HIS A 12 -8.15 3.32 -4.06
C HIS A 12 -9.38 3.43 -4.99
N GLN A 13 -9.26 4.12 -6.12
CA GLN A 13 -10.32 4.14 -7.15
C GLN A 13 -10.60 2.76 -7.75
N LEU A 14 -9.60 1.88 -7.78
CA LEU A 14 -9.73 0.49 -8.21
C LEU A 14 -10.17 -0.46 -7.08
N GLY A 15 -10.42 0.06 -5.87
CA GLY A 15 -10.74 -0.75 -4.70
C GLY A 15 -9.55 -1.55 -4.16
N ILE A 16 -8.32 -1.16 -4.49
CA ILE A 16 -7.10 -1.84 -4.04
C ILE A 16 -6.49 -1.09 -2.86
N ILE A 17 -6.22 -1.81 -1.78
CA ILE A 17 -5.47 -1.33 -0.62
C ILE A 17 -4.02 -1.80 -0.76
N HIS A 18 -3.05 -0.88 -0.73
CA HIS A 18 -1.63 -1.22 -0.93
C HIS A 18 -1.02 -2.02 0.24
N GLN A 19 -1.35 -1.62 1.48
CA GLN A 19 -0.95 -2.22 2.78
C GLN A 19 0.54 -2.23 3.14
N CYS A 20 1.46 -2.20 2.18
CA CYS A 20 2.91 -2.18 2.44
C CYS A 20 3.56 -0.83 2.06
N LEU A 21 3.01 0.30 2.51
CA LEU A 21 3.62 1.61 2.22
C LEU A 21 4.82 1.87 3.14
N SER A 22 6.00 2.01 2.55
CA SER A 22 7.25 2.33 3.26
C SER A 22 8.26 2.97 2.31
N PRO A 23 9.34 3.61 2.81
CA PRO A 23 10.41 4.14 1.96
C PRO A 23 11.05 3.07 1.06
N GLU A 24 11.19 1.85 1.55
CA GLU A 24 11.78 0.72 0.81
C GLU A 24 10.92 0.31 -0.39
N ASN A 25 9.61 0.53 -0.31
CA ASN A 25 8.64 0.17 -1.34
C ASN A 25 8.32 1.33 -2.31
N ILE A 26 9.05 2.44 -2.22
CA ILE A 26 8.98 3.58 -3.14
C ILE A 26 10.22 3.57 -4.03
N LEU A 27 10.04 3.17 -5.28
CA LEU A 27 11.10 3.15 -6.27
C LEU A 27 11.17 4.47 -7.02
N LEU A 28 12.31 4.74 -7.66
CA LEU A 28 12.50 5.88 -8.56
C LEU A 28 12.69 5.36 -9.98
N ASP A 29 12.03 6.00 -10.94
CA ASP A 29 12.39 5.80 -12.35
C ASP A 29 13.61 6.64 -12.77
N LYS A 30 13.98 6.51 -14.05
CA LYS A 30 15.14 7.19 -14.64
C LYS A 30 15.08 8.73 -14.55
N ASP A 31 13.89 9.30 -14.39
CA ASP A 31 13.66 10.74 -14.33
C ASP A 31 13.47 11.20 -12.86
N GLY A 32 13.60 10.29 -11.89
CA GLY A 32 13.46 10.58 -10.47
C GLY A 32 12.00 10.60 -9.98
N ASN A 33 11.05 10.12 -10.77
CA ASN A 33 9.65 10.05 -10.33
C ASN A 33 9.44 8.83 -9.42
N SER A 34 8.74 9.04 -8.31
CA SER A 34 8.40 7.97 -7.38
C SER A 34 7.36 7.02 -7.96
N LYS A 35 7.56 5.71 -7.77
CA LYS A 35 6.62 4.63 -8.14
C LYS A 35 6.38 3.71 -6.94
N LEU A 36 5.13 3.34 -6.73
CA LEU A 36 4.76 2.34 -5.73
C LEU A 36 5.17 0.94 -6.21
N SER A 37 5.64 0.11 -5.29
CA SER A 37 6.07 -1.26 -5.54
C SER A 37 5.64 -2.18 -4.39
N HIS A 38 5.90 -3.49 -4.54
CA HIS A 38 5.66 -4.49 -3.49
C HIS A 38 4.18 -4.67 -3.13
N PHE A 39 3.41 -5.16 -4.11
CA PHE A 39 1.98 -5.43 -4.00
C PHE A 39 1.66 -6.82 -3.42
N GLY A 40 2.63 -7.49 -2.79
CA GLY A 40 2.50 -8.86 -2.27
C GLY A 40 1.41 -9.00 -1.20
N SER A 41 1.23 -7.97 -0.38
CA SER A 41 0.16 -7.89 0.63
C SER A 41 -0.98 -6.95 0.22
N SER A 42 -1.03 -6.49 -1.04
CA SER A 42 -2.14 -5.66 -1.50
C SER A 42 -3.42 -6.49 -1.61
N GLN A 43 -4.56 -5.88 -1.28
CA GLN A 43 -5.85 -6.57 -1.22
C GLN A 43 -6.93 -5.79 -1.95
N ASN A 44 -7.90 -6.50 -2.52
CA ASN A 44 -9.14 -5.88 -2.93
C ASN A 44 -10.03 -5.65 -1.71
N ILE A 45 -10.67 -4.50 -1.62
CA ILE A 45 -11.59 -4.16 -0.53
C ILE A 45 -12.80 -5.12 -0.45
N THR A 46 -13.10 -5.85 -1.53
CA THR A 46 -14.16 -6.87 -1.53
C THR A 46 -13.73 -8.21 -0.95
N ASP A 47 -12.42 -8.47 -0.83
CA ASP A 47 -11.88 -9.74 -0.37
C ASP A 47 -11.84 -9.76 1.16
N LYS A 48 -12.99 -10.08 1.77
CA LYS A 48 -13.19 -9.99 3.24
C LYS A 48 -12.36 -10.97 4.08
N ASP A 49 -11.73 -11.97 3.48
CA ASP A 49 -11.20 -13.14 4.21
C ASP A 49 -9.67 -13.34 4.11
N GLN A 50 -8.94 -12.44 3.45
CA GLN A 50 -7.48 -12.53 3.40
C GLN A 50 -6.87 -11.32 4.08
N LEU A 51 -6.77 -11.35 5.42
CA LEU A 51 -5.77 -10.51 6.09
C LEU A 51 -4.39 -10.99 5.62
N GLY A 52 -3.90 -10.38 4.55
CA GLY A 52 -2.53 -10.46 4.10
C GLY A 52 -1.59 -10.10 5.25
N THR A 53 -0.43 -10.75 5.27
CA THR A 53 0.59 -10.50 6.28
C THR A 53 0.93 -9.02 6.30
N ILE A 54 0.79 -8.39 7.46
CA ILE A 54 1.22 -7.01 7.69
C ILE A 54 2.74 -7.03 7.76
N GLU A 55 3.39 -6.74 6.64
CA GLU A 55 4.85 -6.80 6.54
C GLU A 55 5.52 -5.54 7.08
N THR A 56 4.81 -4.40 7.09
CA THR A 56 5.39 -3.09 7.41
C THR A 56 4.93 -2.54 8.76
N GLN A 57 5.10 -3.34 9.81
CA GLN A 57 4.48 -3.19 11.13
C GLN A 57 4.64 -1.81 11.80
N ILE A 58 5.73 -1.08 11.52
CA ILE A 58 5.97 0.27 12.09
C ILE A 58 5.25 1.40 11.33
N TYR A 59 4.82 1.16 10.09
CA TYR A 59 4.07 2.10 9.26
C TYR A 59 2.59 1.72 9.14
N THR A 60 2.19 0.63 9.79
CA THR A 60 0.82 0.12 9.79
C THR A 60 -0.07 0.97 10.68
N SER A 61 -1.26 1.31 10.17
CA SER A 61 -2.27 2.03 10.95
C SER A 61 -2.81 1.17 12.11
N PRO A 62 -3.16 1.75 13.27
CA PRO A 62 -3.65 1.00 14.44
C PRO A 62 -4.89 0.14 14.16
N GLU A 63 -5.82 0.62 13.33
CA GLU A 63 -7.03 -0.11 12.94
C GLU A 63 -6.75 -1.35 12.08
N ALA A 64 -5.60 -1.42 11.42
CA ALA A 64 -5.20 -2.61 10.67
C ALA A 64 -4.55 -3.69 11.57
N ILE A 65 -4.05 -3.30 12.75
CA ILE A 65 -3.46 -4.21 13.75
C ILE A 65 -4.53 -4.72 14.71
N THR A 66 -5.58 -3.93 14.95
CA THR A 66 -6.64 -4.25 15.90
C THR A 66 -7.64 -5.19 15.24
N LEU A 67 -7.52 -6.50 15.50
CA LEU A 67 -8.67 -7.41 15.41
C LEU A 67 -9.63 -7.06 16.55
N ASP A 68 -10.84 -6.62 16.22
CA ASP A 68 -12.00 -6.91 17.07
C ASP A 68 -12.46 -8.35 16.83
#